data_AF-A0A529YER4-F1
#
_entry.id   AF-A0A529YER4-F1
#
_cell.length_a   1.000
_cell.length_b   1.000
_cell.length_c   1.000
_cell.angle_alpha   90.00
_cell.angle_beta   90.00
_cell.angle_gamma   90.00
#
_symmetry.space_group_name_H-M   'P 1'
#
loop_
_entity.id
_entity.type
_entity.pdbx_description
1 polymer ?
#
loop_
_entity_poly.entity_id
_entity_poly.type
_entity_poly.pdbx_seq_one_letter_code
_entity_poly.pdbx_strand_id
1 'polypeptide(L)'
;GRGVDAELGGSLKLTGPASAPRAIGTFTLQRGRLIILSKRLTFTDGTIGFQGSLVPYLNLTATTTTSSATVTVVVSGEATNPKFTFSSVPALPQDEILAQLIFGQSMSKLSPLQIAQLASAAAQLAGVGGSTSLLENLQSAIGVDDLDVTTDEKGGTAVSAGKYLNDRTYVTIQKGDKPGSGKATIDLNVGRGVKLRGEANDAGEAKGGVFYEREY
;
A
#
# COMPACT_ATOMS: atom_id res chain seq x y z
N GLY A 1 7.52 -17.37 -13.23
CA GLY A 1 6.41 -16.61 -13.87
C GLY A 1 5.61 -15.89 -12.80
N ARG A 2 5.27 -14.60 -12.99
CA ARG A 2 4.99 -13.53 -11.97
C ARG A 2 6.20 -12.66 -11.60
N GLY A 3 7.08 -12.38 -12.55
CA GLY A 3 8.27 -11.55 -12.32
C GLY A 3 9.43 -12.28 -11.62
N VAL A 4 9.22 -13.49 -11.10
CA VAL A 4 10.29 -14.36 -10.58
C VAL A 4 10.80 -15.32 -11.65
N ASP A 5 12.12 -15.35 -11.79
CA ASP A 5 12.89 -16.33 -12.55
C ASP A 5 14.05 -16.80 -11.67
N ALA A 6 13.96 -18.04 -11.18
CA ALA A 6 14.88 -18.58 -10.19
C ALA A 6 15.15 -20.06 -10.47
N GLU A 7 16.39 -20.45 -10.23
CA GLU A 7 16.87 -21.82 -10.19
C GLU A 7 16.98 -22.25 -8.73
N LEU A 8 16.32 -23.34 -8.40
CA LEU A 8 16.22 -23.87 -7.06
C LEU A 8 16.75 -25.31 -7.05
N GLY A 9 17.60 -25.64 -6.08
CA GLY A 9 18.09 -26.99 -5.83
C GLY A 9 17.48 -27.55 -4.55
N GLY A 10 17.06 -28.81 -4.55
CA GLY A 10 16.50 -29.43 -3.36
C GLY A 10 15.74 -30.72 -3.64
N SER A 11 14.95 -31.14 -2.66
CA SER A 11 14.14 -32.36 -2.75
C SER A 11 12.74 -32.13 -2.22
N LEU A 12 11.75 -32.74 -2.88
CA LEU A 12 10.35 -32.72 -2.47
C LEU A 12 9.82 -34.14 -2.43
N LYS A 13 9.25 -34.52 -1.28
CA LYS A 13 8.54 -35.78 -1.10
C LYS A 13 7.04 -35.50 -1.05
N LEU A 14 6.31 -36.08 -1.99
CA LEU A 14 4.84 -36.08 -1.99
C LEU A 14 4.35 -37.34 -1.28
N THR A 15 3.44 -37.18 -0.34
CA THR A 15 2.86 -38.24 0.49
C THR A 15 1.35 -38.04 0.61
N GLY A 16 0.64 -39.01 1.21
CA GLY A 16 -0.81 -38.95 1.39
C GLY A 16 -1.60 -39.42 0.15
N PRO A 17 -2.93 -39.50 0.26
CA PRO A 17 -3.80 -39.92 -0.83
C PRO A 17 -3.85 -38.85 -1.93
N ALA A 18 -4.17 -39.24 -3.16
CA ALA A 18 -4.30 -38.32 -4.29
C ALA A 18 -5.35 -37.21 -4.07
N SER A 19 -6.33 -37.46 -3.19
CA SER A 19 -7.35 -36.48 -2.79
C SER A 19 -6.86 -35.43 -1.77
N ALA A 20 -5.75 -35.68 -1.08
CA ALA A 20 -5.18 -34.79 -0.06
C ALA A 20 -3.65 -34.98 0.02
N PRO A 21 -2.91 -34.61 -1.03
CA PRO A 21 -1.47 -34.79 -1.05
C PRO A 21 -0.78 -33.84 -0.06
N ARG A 22 0.31 -34.32 0.52
CA ARG A 22 1.16 -33.61 1.47
C ARG A 22 2.57 -33.49 0.90
N ALA A 23 3.05 -32.26 0.79
CA ALA A 23 4.39 -31.97 0.31
C ALA A 23 5.33 -31.75 1.49
N ILE A 24 6.46 -32.46 1.52
CA ILE A 24 7.50 -32.31 2.54
C ILE A 24 8.83 -32.18 1.84
N GLY A 25 9.56 -31.09 2.10
CA GLY A 25 10.82 -30.86 1.42
C GLY A 25 11.30 -29.44 1.55
N THR A 26 12.48 -29.18 0.99
CA THR A 26 13.05 -27.84 0.98
C THR A 26 13.80 -27.65 -0.32
N PHE A 27 13.62 -26.48 -0.91
CA PHE A 27 14.38 -25.99 -2.03
C PHE A 27 15.20 -24.79 -1.58
N THR A 28 16.47 -24.77 -1.96
CA THR A 28 17.38 -23.67 -1.74
C THR A 28 17.64 -22.96 -3.07
N LEU A 29 17.64 -21.64 -3.03
CA LEU A 29 17.95 -20.83 -4.18
C LEU A 29 19.40 -21.01 -4.60
N GLN A 30 19.62 -21.36 -5.86
CA GLN A 30 20.95 -21.39 -6.46
C GLN A 30 21.27 -20.04 -7.12
N ARG A 31 20.29 -19.50 -7.85
CA ARG A 31 20.36 -18.20 -8.52
C ARG A 31 18.97 -17.76 -8.89
N GLY A 32 18.73 -16.46 -8.94
CA GLY A 32 17.45 -15.97 -9.43
C GLY A 32 17.36 -14.46 -9.48
N ARG A 33 16.31 -14.01 -10.16
CA ARG A 33 15.91 -12.62 -10.29
C ARG A 33 14.43 -12.48 -9.97
N LEU A 34 14.10 -11.35 -9.36
CA LEU A 34 12.74 -10.88 -9.12
C LEU A 34 12.56 -9.57 -9.86
N ILE A 35 11.43 -9.43 -10.55
CA ILE A 35 10.96 -8.16 -11.08
C ILE A 35 9.77 -7.73 -10.23
N ILE A 36 9.94 -6.62 -9.51
CA ILE A 36 8.88 -5.99 -8.71
C ILE A 36 8.82 -4.53 -9.11
N LEU A 37 7.62 -4.00 -9.40
CA LEU A 37 7.42 -2.58 -9.71
C LEU A 37 8.40 -2.06 -10.79
N SER A 38 8.58 -2.84 -11.86
CA SER A 38 9.53 -2.56 -12.97
C SER A 38 11.02 -2.56 -12.60
N LYS A 39 11.37 -3.04 -11.41
CA LYS A 39 12.75 -3.10 -10.92
C LYS A 39 13.21 -4.53 -10.79
N ARG A 40 14.41 -4.77 -11.31
CA ARG A 40 15.07 -6.07 -11.23
C ARG A 40 15.87 -6.12 -9.94
N LEU A 41 15.56 -7.11 -9.11
CA LEU A 41 16.35 -7.48 -7.95
C LEU A 41 17.00 -8.83 -8.24
N THR A 42 18.23 -8.98 -7.76
CA THR A 42 18.92 -10.26 -7.77
C THR A 42 18.73 -10.89 -6.41
N PHE A 43 18.24 -12.13 -6.39
CA PHE A 43 18.19 -12.87 -5.15
C PHE A 43 19.61 -13.26 -4.73
N THR A 44 19.94 -13.04 -3.47
CA THR A 44 21.25 -13.36 -2.88
C THR A 44 21.21 -14.67 -2.12
N ASP A 45 20.08 -14.99 -1.50
CA ASP A 45 19.87 -16.21 -0.74
C ASP A 45 18.38 -16.54 -0.68
N GLY A 46 18.03 -17.79 -0.37
CA GLY A 46 16.66 -18.10 -0.02
C GLY A 46 16.32 -19.57 0.05
N THR A 47 15.27 -19.87 0.80
CA THR A 47 14.70 -21.20 0.97
C THR A 47 13.19 -21.19 0.75
N ILE A 48 12.69 -22.27 0.17
CA ILE A 48 11.26 -22.56 0.02
C ILE A 48 11.00 -23.91 0.69
N GLY A 49 10.25 -23.89 1.79
CA GLY A 49 10.00 -25.07 2.62
C GLY A 49 8.57 -25.57 2.50
N PHE A 50 8.40 -26.88 2.38
CA PHE A 50 7.11 -27.57 2.45
C PHE A 50 7.07 -28.42 3.73
N GLN A 51 6.08 -28.17 4.58
CA GLN A 51 5.92 -28.82 5.90
C GLN A 51 4.59 -29.58 6.01
N GLY A 52 4.21 -30.28 4.94
CA GLY A 52 2.97 -31.06 4.85
C GLY A 52 1.82 -30.36 4.12
N SER A 53 1.89 -29.03 3.95
CA SER A 53 1.01 -28.25 3.08
C SER A 53 1.55 -28.17 1.65
N LEU A 54 0.67 -28.02 0.66
CA LEU A 54 1.07 -27.67 -0.72
C LEU A 54 1.45 -26.19 -0.86
N VAL A 55 1.07 -25.35 0.11
CA VAL A 55 1.51 -23.97 0.19
C VAL A 55 2.85 -23.94 0.94
N PRO A 56 3.95 -23.57 0.27
CA PRO A 56 5.24 -23.51 0.95
C PRO A 56 5.38 -22.24 1.78
N TYR A 57 6.29 -22.31 2.75
CA TYR A 57 6.84 -21.16 3.43
C TYR A 57 8.02 -20.61 2.64
N LEU A 58 8.03 -19.30 2.41
CA LEU A 58 9.07 -18.57 1.70
C LEU A 58 10.00 -17.91 2.72
N ASN A 59 11.29 -17.91 2.42
CA ASN A 59 12.26 -17.03 3.05
C ASN A 59 13.31 -16.69 1.98
N LEU A 60 13.12 -15.59 1.28
CA LEU A 60 13.93 -15.20 0.14
C LEU A 60 14.52 -13.81 0.38
N THR A 61 15.81 -13.64 0.10
CA THR A 61 16.51 -12.37 0.22
C THR A 61 16.98 -11.91 -1.15
N ALA A 62 16.68 -10.66 -1.50
CA ALA A 62 17.16 -10.03 -2.70
C ALA A 62 17.80 -8.68 -2.38
N THR A 63 18.85 -8.33 -3.13
CA THR A 63 19.54 -7.05 -2.95
C THR A 63 19.59 -6.27 -4.25
N THR A 64 19.59 -4.95 -4.14
CA THR A 64 19.85 -4.05 -5.27
C THR A 64 20.57 -2.80 -4.80
N THR A 65 21.31 -2.16 -5.69
CA THR A 65 22.05 -0.93 -5.39
C THR A 65 21.35 0.23 -6.07
N THR A 66 21.04 1.26 -5.28
CA THR A 66 20.51 2.53 -5.77
C THR A 66 21.64 3.55 -5.88
N SER A 67 21.32 4.78 -6.27
CA SER A 67 22.28 5.88 -6.34
C SER A 67 22.90 6.25 -4.98
N SER A 68 22.29 5.86 -3.85
CA SER A 68 22.74 6.28 -2.52
C SER A 68 22.78 5.19 -1.45
N ALA A 69 22.22 4.01 -1.70
CA ALA A 69 22.19 2.92 -0.72
C ALA A 69 22.14 1.53 -1.38
N THR A 70 22.56 0.52 -0.63
CA THR A 70 22.27 -0.89 -0.93
C THR A 70 20.98 -1.27 -0.22
N VAL A 71 19.95 -1.64 -0.98
CA VAL A 71 18.64 -2.03 -0.50
C VAL A 71 18.56 -3.55 -0.44
N THR A 72 18.10 -4.07 0.69
CA THR A 72 17.78 -5.49 0.88
C THR A 72 16.28 -5.65 1.04
N VAL A 73 15.72 -6.63 0.32
CA VAL A 73 14.32 -7.00 0.36
C VAL A 73 14.22 -8.45 0.82
N VAL A 74 13.51 -8.67 1.91
CA VAL A 74 13.23 -10.01 2.45
C VAL A 74 11.76 -10.34 2.20
N VAL A 75 11.50 -11.49 1.57
CA VAL A 75 10.16 -12.03 1.34
C VAL A 75 10.01 -13.27 2.22
N SER A 76 9.10 -13.21 3.19
CA SER A 76 8.90 -14.28 4.17
C SER A 76 7.42 -14.67 4.32
N GLY A 77 7.12 -15.83 4.89
CA GLY A 77 5.73 -16.25 5.15
C GLY A 77 5.18 -17.25 4.14
N GLU A 78 3.89 -17.55 4.24
CA GLU A 78 3.23 -18.48 3.29
C GLU A 78 3.18 -17.88 1.88
N ALA A 79 3.38 -18.71 0.85
CA ALA A 79 3.35 -18.24 -0.53
C ALA A 79 2.01 -17.63 -0.97
N THR A 80 0.93 -17.93 -0.26
CA THR A 80 -0.40 -17.32 -0.44
C THR A 80 -0.53 -15.94 0.21
N ASN A 81 0.28 -15.63 1.21
CA ASN A 81 0.28 -14.34 1.92
C ASN A 81 1.73 -13.94 2.34
N PRO A 82 2.60 -13.61 1.36
CA PRO A 82 3.97 -13.24 1.64
C PRO A 82 4.06 -11.87 2.33
N LYS A 83 4.98 -11.76 3.28
CA LYS A 83 5.37 -10.52 3.96
C LYS A 83 6.67 -9.99 3.37
N PHE A 84 6.68 -8.70 3.04
CA PHE A 84 7.85 -8.01 2.50
C PHE A 84 8.46 -7.10 3.57
N THR A 85 9.77 -7.22 3.79
CA THR A 85 10.54 -6.34 4.66
C THR A 85 11.66 -5.68 3.86
N PHE A 86 11.86 -4.38 4.08
CA PHE A 86 12.81 -3.57 3.35
C PHE A 86 13.83 -2.99 4.33
N SER A 87 15.11 -3.08 4.01
CA SER A 87 16.20 -2.46 4.76
C SER A 87 17.24 -1.89 3.81
N SER A 88 18.08 -1.00 4.31
CA SER A 88 19.12 -0.36 3.50
C SER A 88 20.39 -0.07 4.30
N VAL A 89 21.51 0.03 3.57
CA VAL A 89 22.79 0.51 4.08
C VAL A 89 23.27 1.67 3.19
N PRO A 90 23.44 2.90 3.73
CA PRO A 90 23.14 3.31 5.11
C PRO A 90 21.64 3.18 5.45
N ALA A 91 21.29 3.16 6.74
CA ALA A 91 19.91 2.98 7.19
C ALA A 91 19.05 4.20 6.81
N LEU A 92 18.08 3.96 5.92
CA LEU A 92 17.10 4.95 5.47
C LEU A 92 15.71 4.64 6.02
N PRO A 93 14.83 5.66 6.13
CA PRO A 93 13.40 5.45 6.36
C PRO A 93 12.78 4.55 5.27
N GLN A 94 11.78 3.76 5.63
CA GLN A 94 11.17 2.79 4.72
C GLN A 94 10.62 3.42 3.43
N ASP A 95 10.00 4.60 3.54
CA ASP A 95 9.46 5.33 2.39
C ASP A 95 10.55 5.81 1.42
N GLU A 96 11.70 6.22 1.95
CA GLU A 96 12.87 6.61 1.16
C GLU A 96 13.46 5.39 0.44
N ILE A 97 13.51 4.23 1.10
CA ILE A 97 13.93 2.96 0.48
C ILE A 97 13.01 2.64 -0.71
N LEU A 98 11.69 2.72 -0.50
CA LEU A 98 10.71 2.42 -1.55
C LEU A 98 10.77 3.43 -2.70
N ALA A 99 10.91 4.73 -2.41
CA ALA A 99 11.06 5.78 -3.41
C ALA A 99 12.28 5.54 -4.30
N GLN A 100 13.44 5.25 -3.69
CA GLN A 100 14.66 4.96 -4.43
C GLN A 100 14.56 3.64 -5.19
N LEU A 101 13.93 2.61 -4.61
CA LEU A 101 13.72 1.33 -5.28
C LEU A 101 12.87 1.54 -6.54
N ILE A 102 11.69 2.15 -6.42
CA ILE A 102 10.69 2.24 -7.48
C ILE A 102 11.02 3.33 -8.51
N PHE A 103 11.44 4.50 -8.06
CA PHE A 103 11.67 5.67 -8.93
C PHE A 103 13.14 6.02 -9.14
N GLY A 104 14.06 5.38 -8.42
CA GLY A 104 15.50 5.66 -8.55
C GLY A 104 15.92 7.02 -7.98
N GLN A 105 15.06 7.68 -7.21
CA GLN A 105 15.29 9.02 -6.66
C GLN A 105 14.66 9.14 -5.27
N SER A 106 15.14 10.11 -4.50
CA SER A 106 14.65 10.40 -3.16
C SER A 106 13.21 10.89 -3.14
N MET A 107 12.53 10.65 -2.01
CA MET A 107 11.17 11.11 -1.74
C MET A 107 10.98 12.59 -2.04
N SER A 108 11.93 13.43 -1.63
CA SER A 108 11.86 14.89 -1.81
C SER A 108 11.86 15.36 -3.26
N LYS A 109 12.17 14.48 -4.22
CA LYS A 109 12.18 14.79 -5.66
C LYS A 109 10.96 14.22 -6.39
N LEU A 110 10.11 13.45 -5.70
CA LEU A 110 8.92 12.86 -6.31
C LEU A 110 7.85 13.91 -6.55
N SER A 111 7.21 13.84 -7.71
CA SER A 111 5.98 14.59 -7.97
C SER A 111 4.81 14.02 -7.16
N PRO A 112 3.74 14.80 -6.91
CA PRO A 112 2.57 14.30 -6.19
C PRO A 112 1.98 13.01 -6.77
N LEU A 113 1.94 12.90 -8.10
CA LEU A 113 1.47 11.68 -8.78
C LEU A 113 2.35 10.46 -8.48
N GLN A 114 3.67 10.65 -8.40
CA GLN A 114 4.60 9.57 -8.05
C GLN A 114 4.48 9.16 -6.58
N ILE A 115 4.22 10.11 -5.67
CA ILE A 115 3.95 9.79 -4.25
C ILE A 115 2.66 8.97 -4.12
N ALA A 116 1.61 9.30 -4.87
CA ALA A 116 0.38 8.50 -4.89
C ALA A 116 0.63 7.07 -5.42
N GLN A 117 1.44 6.93 -6.47
CA GLN A 117 1.86 5.62 -6.99
C GLN A 117 2.70 4.84 -5.98
N LEU A 118 3.59 5.53 -5.25
CA LEU A 118 4.39 4.96 -4.18
C LEU A 118 3.52 4.42 -3.05
N ALA A 119 2.54 5.20 -2.59
CA ALA A 119 1.60 4.81 -1.55
C ALA A 119 0.78 3.58 -1.96
N SER A 120 0.29 3.53 -3.21
CA SER A 120 -0.42 2.38 -3.76
C SER A 120 0.48 1.13 -3.80
N ALA A 121 1.72 1.27 -4.25
CA ALA A 121 2.68 0.18 -4.30
C ALA A 121 3.04 -0.33 -2.89
N ALA A 122 3.25 0.58 -1.93
CA ALA A 122 3.50 0.24 -0.54
C ALA A 122 2.33 -0.53 0.07
N ALA A 123 1.09 -0.10 -0.18
CA ALA A 123 -0.12 -0.79 0.28
C ALA A 123 -0.24 -2.22 -0.27
N GLN A 124 0.11 -2.44 -1.55
CA GLN A 124 0.12 -3.78 -2.16
C GLN A 124 1.18 -4.71 -1.56
N LEU A 125 2.30 -4.15 -1.08
CA LEU A 125 3.42 -4.90 -0.51
C LEU A 125 3.29 -5.14 1.00
N ALA A 126 2.68 -4.20 1.73
CA ALA A 126 2.52 -4.26 3.18
C ALA A 126 1.38 -5.19 3.62
N GLY A 127 0.56 -5.71 2.70
CA GLY A 127 -0.51 -6.66 2.97
C GLY A 127 -1.73 -6.05 3.64
N VAL A 128 -1.57 -5.20 4.65
CA VAL A 128 -2.59 -4.31 5.23
C VAL A 128 -1.84 -3.24 6.03
N GLY A 129 -1.68 -2.04 5.49
CA GLY A 129 -1.01 -0.93 6.18
C GLY A 129 -0.07 -0.15 5.27
N GLY A 130 -0.63 0.77 4.48
CA GLY A 130 0.19 1.79 3.82
C GLY A 130 0.88 2.66 4.88
N SER A 131 2.08 3.16 4.59
CA SER A 131 2.79 4.08 5.48
C SER A 131 2.05 5.42 5.56
N THR A 132 1.67 5.83 6.78
CA THR A 132 1.03 7.12 7.08
C THR A 132 1.84 8.28 6.50
N SER A 133 3.17 8.18 6.56
CA SER A 133 4.10 9.19 6.06
C SER A 133 4.06 9.39 4.55
N LEU A 134 3.67 8.39 3.75
CA LEU A 134 3.44 8.60 2.31
C LEU A 134 2.16 9.41 2.05
N LEU A 135 1.11 9.17 2.83
CA LEU A 135 -0.13 9.92 2.74
C LEU A 135 0.10 11.39 3.14
N GLU A 136 0.80 11.65 4.24
CA GLU A 136 1.13 13.00 4.71
C GLU A 136 1.94 13.80 3.67
N ASN A 137 2.92 13.15 3.02
CA ASN A 137 3.69 13.78 1.93
C ASN A 137 2.82 14.06 0.70
N LEU A 138 1.88 13.16 0.36
CA LEU A 138 0.94 13.40 -0.73
C LEU A 138 0.01 14.56 -0.41
N GLN A 139 -0.55 14.61 0.80
CA GLN A 139 -1.41 15.69 1.30
C GLN A 139 -0.70 17.05 1.12
N SER A 140 0.54 17.14 1.61
CA SER A 140 1.39 18.33 1.48
C SER A 140 1.65 18.71 0.03
N ALA A 141 1.90 17.73 -0.85
CA ALA A 141 2.26 17.95 -2.23
C ALA A 141 1.07 18.39 -3.12
N ILE A 142 -0.14 17.93 -2.83
CA ILE A 142 -1.37 18.38 -3.53
C ILE A 142 -2.08 19.54 -2.82
N GLY A 143 -1.60 19.93 -1.64
CA GLY A 143 -2.11 21.05 -0.86
C GLY A 143 -3.49 20.80 -0.25
N VAL A 144 -3.72 19.60 0.27
CA VAL A 144 -4.90 19.22 1.07
C VAL A 144 -4.48 18.95 2.51
N ASP A 145 -5.42 19.05 3.44
CA ASP A 145 -5.16 18.86 4.86
C ASP A 145 -5.44 17.43 5.32
N ASP A 146 -6.28 16.70 4.58
CA ASP A 146 -6.66 15.33 4.89
C ASP A 146 -6.78 14.50 3.61
N LEU A 147 -6.25 13.27 3.66
CA LEU A 147 -6.47 12.23 2.66
C LEU A 147 -6.77 10.94 3.41
N ASP A 148 -7.92 10.36 3.10
CA ASP A 148 -8.37 9.14 3.75
C ASP A 148 -8.85 8.11 2.71
N VAL A 149 -8.69 6.83 3.07
CA VAL A 149 -9.20 5.70 2.31
C VAL A 149 -10.16 4.95 3.20
N THR A 150 -11.45 5.12 2.95
CA THR A 150 -12.52 4.48 3.71
C THR A 150 -13.16 3.36 2.92
N THR A 151 -13.65 2.34 3.61
CA THR A 151 -14.50 1.31 2.98
C THR A 151 -15.95 1.67 3.29
N ASP A 152 -16.76 1.87 2.25
CA ASP A 152 -18.18 2.14 2.41
C ASP A 152 -18.91 0.94 3.04
N GLU A 153 -20.13 1.17 3.52
CA GLU A 153 -20.98 0.14 4.15
C GLU A 153 -21.34 -1.02 3.20
N LYS A 154 -21.09 -0.87 1.90
CA LYS A 154 -21.34 -1.85 0.83
C LYS A 154 -20.04 -2.52 0.36
N GLY A 155 -18.94 -2.39 1.11
CA GLY A 155 -17.64 -2.96 0.82
C GLY A 155 -16.90 -2.32 -0.37
N GLY A 156 -17.38 -1.19 -0.89
CA GLY A 156 -16.70 -0.39 -1.89
C GLY A 156 -15.58 0.44 -1.26
N THR A 157 -14.46 0.60 -1.96
CA THR A 157 -13.38 1.46 -1.48
C THR A 157 -13.61 2.88 -1.96
N ALA A 158 -13.58 3.85 -1.05
CA ALA A 158 -13.69 5.27 -1.37
C ALA A 158 -12.47 6.03 -0.87
N VAL A 159 -12.03 6.99 -1.69
CA VAL A 159 -10.96 7.92 -1.34
C VAL A 159 -11.57 9.29 -1.11
N SER A 160 -11.19 9.94 -0.02
CA SER A 160 -11.59 11.31 0.30
C SER A 160 -10.39 12.22 0.43
N ALA A 161 -10.55 13.46 -0.02
CA ALA A 161 -9.60 14.54 0.14
C ALA A 161 -10.31 15.74 0.79
N GLY A 162 -9.75 16.23 1.88
CA GLY A 162 -10.30 17.30 2.69
C GLY A 162 -9.39 18.52 2.76
N LYS A 163 -9.97 19.71 2.72
CA LYS A 163 -9.23 20.97 2.86
C LYS A 163 -10.03 22.03 3.62
N TYR A 164 -9.37 22.68 4.57
CA TYR A 164 -9.83 23.91 5.19
C TYR A 164 -9.59 25.09 4.25
N LEU A 165 -10.65 25.76 3.84
CA LEU A 165 -10.56 27.02 3.12
C LEU A 165 -10.29 28.20 4.07
N ASN A 166 -10.69 28.04 5.34
CA ASN A 166 -10.45 28.94 6.47
C ASN A 166 -10.85 28.20 7.77
N ASP A 167 -10.71 28.86 8.93
CA ASP A 167 -11.03 28.32 10.26
C ASP A 167 -12.49 27.85 10.44
N ARG A 168 -13.38 28.19 9.51
CA ARG A 168 -14.82 27.91 9.57
C ARG A 168 -15.33 27.10 8.39
N THR A 169 -14.55 26.92 7.33
CA THR A 169 -15.03 26.29 6.09
C THR A 169 -14.15 25.12 5.72
N TYR A 170 -14.72 23.92 5.76
CA TYR A 170 -14.05 22.70 5.38
C TYR A 170 -14.75 22.08 4.18
N VAL A 171 -13.99 21.69 3.17
CA VAL A 171 -14.50 21.05 1.95
C VAL A 171 -13.90 19.66 1.85
N THR A 172 -14.76 18.67 1.62
CA THR A 172 -14.36 17.29 1.38
C THR A 172 -14.87 16.84 0.02
N ILE A 173 -13.98 16.27 -0.78
CA ILE A 173 -14.32 15.59 -2.03
C ILE A 173 -14.04 14.11 -1.85
N GLN A 174 -15.04 13.27 -2.11
CA GLN A 174 -14.96 11.82 -2.01
C GLN A 174 -15.27 11.19 -3.36
N LYS A 175 -14.59 10.10 -3.68
CA LYS A 175 -14.84 9.29 -4.86
C LYS A 175 -14.68 7.80 -4.52
N GLY A 176 -15.72 7.03 -4.77
CA GLY A 176 -15.70 5.57 -4.68
C GLY A 176 -15.28 4.88 -5.99
N ASP A 177 -15.17 3.56 -5.89
CA ASP A 177 -14.86 2.63 -6.98
C ASP A 177 -16.05 2.37 -7.94
N LYS A 178 -17.28 2.61 -7.49
CA LYS A 178 -18.50 2.44 -8.28
C LYS A 178 -18.89 3.71 -9.06
N PRO A 179 -19.52 3.61 -10.24
CA PRO A 179 -20.14 4.76 -10.88
C PRO A 179 -21.22 5.36 -9.96
N GLY A 180 -21.33 6.69 -9.83
CA GLY A 180 -22.32 7.30 -8.94
C GLY A 180 -21.91 7.36 -7.47
N SER A 181 -20.60 7.25 -7.17
CA SER A 181 -20.05 7.27 -5.80
C SER A 181 -19.29 8.56 -5.46
N GLY A 182 -19.27 9.52 -6.39
CA GLY A 182 -18.69 10.83 -6.17
C GLY A 182 -19.54 11.66 -5.22
N LYS A 183 -18.91 12.28 -4.22
CA LYS A 183 -19.60 13.13 -3.25
C LYS A 183 -18.75 14.34 -2.89
N ALA A 184 -19.34 15.53 -2.95
CA ALA A 184 -18.76 16.75 -2.41
C ALA A 184 -19.51 17.15 -1.14
N THR A 185 -18.79 17.46 -0.07
CA THR A 185 -19.35 17.95 1.19
C THR A 185 -18.68 19.27 1.54
N ILE A 186 -19.47 20.23 2.01
CA ILE A 186 -18.99 21.50 2.53
C ILE A 186 -19.57 21.66 3.94
N ASP A 187 -18.69 21.81 4.91
CA ASP A 187 -19.01 22.12 6.30
C ASP A 187 -18.65 23.58 6.60
N LEU A 188 -19.63 24.35 7.08
CA LEU A 188 -19.48 25.74 7.46
C LEU A 188 -19.86 25.94 8.93
N ASN A 189 -18.89 26.31 9.76
CA ASN A 189 -19.10 26.69 11.14
C ASN A 189 -19.57 28.16 11.21
N VAL A 190 -20.81 28.37 11.65
CA VAL A 190 -21.43 29.71 11.74
C VAL A 190 -21.24 30.32 13.13
N GLY A 191 -20.66 29.57 14.08
CA GLY A 191 -20.42 29.98 15.45
C GLY A 191 -21.56 29.59 16.41
N ARG A 192 -21.32 29.76 17.72
CA ARG A 192 -22.26 29.39 18.80
C ARG A 192 -22.72 27.92 18.77
N GLY A 193 -21.85 27.02 18.31
CA GLY A 193 -22.16 25.60 18.18
C GLY A 193 -22.98 25.22 16.93
N VAL A 194 -23.29 26.17 16.03
CA VAL A 194 -24.06 25.90 14.80
C VAL A 194 -23.13 25.60 13.62
N LYS A 195 -23.37 24.48 12.94
CA LYS A 195 -22.69 24.04 11.71
C LYS A 195 -23.71 23.88 10.58
N LEU A 196 -23.41 24.41 9.41
CA LEU A 196 -24.17 24.16 8.18
C LEU A 196 -23.41 23.13 7.35
N ARG A 197 -24.13 22.16 6.79
CA ARG A 197 -23.55 21.17 5.88
C ARG A 197 -24.32 21.16 4.58
N GLY A 198 -23.59 21.27 3.48
CA GLY A 198 -24.09 21.00 2.14
C GLY A 198 -23.41 19.74 1.59
N GLU A 199 -24.16 18.85 0.97
CA GLU A 199 -23.66 17.66 0.31
C GLU A 199 -24.25 17.57 -1.10
N ALA A 200 -23.43 17.20 -2.08
CA ALA A 200 -23.85 16.91 -3.44
C ALA A 200 -23.20 15.61 -3.91
N ASN A 201 -23.93 14.75 -4.63
CA ASN A 201 -23.37 13.55 -5.23
C ASN A 201 -23.40 13.60 -6.77
N ASP A 202 -22.67 12.69 -7.41
CA ASP A 202 -22.61 12.53 -8.87
C ASP A 202 -23.87 11.89 -9.48
N ALA A 203 -24.80 11.41 -8.64
CA ALA A 203 -26.16 11.05 -9.07
C ALA A 203 -27.09 12.27 -9.22
N GLY A 204 -26.60 13.48 -8.93
CA GLY A 204 -27.35 14.73 -9.06
C GLY A 204 -28.22 15.06 -7.84
N GLU A 205 -28.07 14.33 -6.74
CA GLU A 205 -28.75 14.62 -5.48
C GLU A 205 -27.95 15.64 -4.67
N ALA A 206 -28.62 16.66 -4.18
CA ALA A 206 -28.05 17.64 -3.27
C ALA A 206 -28.91 17.71 -2.00
N LYS A 207 -28.25 17.78 -0.85
CA LYS A 207 -28.90 17.95 0.46
C LYS A 207 -28.17 18.98 1.30
N GLY A 208 -28.93 19.72 2.10
CA GLY A 208 -28.42 20.70 3.05
C GLY A 208 -29.01 20.46 4.43
N GLY A 209 -28.24 20.69 5.48
CA GLY A 209 -28.67 20.51 6.86
C GLY A 209 -28.02 21.50 7.81
N VAL A 210 -28.68 21.72 8.95
CA VAL A 210 -28.18 22.53 10.08
C VAL A 210 -27.96 21.60 11.25
N PHE A 211 -26.78 21.68 11.85
CA PHE A 211 -26.34 20.87 12.98
C PHE A 211 -26.02 21.79 14.16
N TYR A 212 -26.38 21.38 15.36
CA TYR A 212 -26.08 22.10 16.59
C TYR A 212 -25.37 21.16 17.56
N GLU A 213 -24.19 21.57 18.01
CA GLU A 213 -23.36 20.81 18.93
C GLU A 213 -23.16 21.64 20.20
N ARG A 214 -23.54 21.05 21.35
CA ARG A 214 -23.45 21.69 22.66
C ARG A 214 -22.46 20.89 23.50
N GLU A 215 -21.29 21.47 23.76
CA GLU A 215 -20.35 20.93 24.74
C GLU A 215 -20.99 20.99 26.14
N TYR A 216 -20.90 19.89 26.89
CA TYR A 216 -21.35 19.78 28.28
C TYR A 216 -20.19 20.01 29.23
#